data_AF-A0A6V7RZC8-F1
#
_entry.id   AF-A0A6V7RZC8-F1
#
_cell.length_a   1.000
_cell.length_b   1.000
_cell.length_c   1.000
_cell.angle_alpha   90.00
_cell.angle_beta   90.00
_cell.angle_gamma   90.00
#
_symmetry.space_group_name_H-M   'P 1'
#
loop_
_entity.id
_entity.type
_entity.pdbx_description
1 polymer ?
#
loop_
_entity_poly.entity_id
_entity_poly.type
_entity_poly.pdbx_seq_one_letter_code
_entity_poly.pdbx_strand_id
1 'polypeptide(L)'
;MDAITENAKDVANMVLDPHNNVNIQNTANINNNDYTSAFVIILSYIMMFTYMYITVRTIYDDYNEEKQNESIYDYNENMDQDSDEDQPYDYNLGSCNNEKTIRWKKREWRRWMNRLEQDWEAFNIEMNNEKDEWIKKKEKDWDLFLIELENKWNHYNKHLDDEFDTNIISKYSSWVPKEWIDWMKADGIRFIYMEWKKWVLESHNEFSDKFVDKWMKWKKNKILSWSKLDWKRKESQKWDKFEQKRFKRLYYLDNKRYNEFINRKKDEQSQWNDWVKTKDNEFVENVLNEYLLWKDGKHILYKEWVENFVTKWINQKQWNVWIEDQHALPLKNDSEKSTEQEKIQLVSLLFDK
;
A
#
# COMPACT_ATOMS: atom_id res chain seq x y z
N MET A 1 -22.92 -33.32 14.15
CA MET A 1 -22.55 -31.91 14.32
C MET A 1 -21.04 -31.74 14.28
N ASP A 2 -20.27 -32.61 14.94
CA ASP A 2 -18.80 -32.50 14.99
C ASP A 2 -18.10 -32.67 13.61
N ALA A 3 -18.60 -33.55 12.74
CA ALA A 3 -18.09 -33.68 11.37
C ALA A 3 -18.43 -32.47 10.45
N ILE A 4 -19.35 -31.59 10.88
CA ILE A 4 -19.76 -30.39 10.12
C ILE A 4 -18.84 -29.21 10.48
N THR A 5 -18.40 -29.13 11.73
CA THR A 5 -17.49 -28.08 12.24
C THR A 5 -16.03 -28.34 11.87
N GLU A 6 -15.63 -29.61 11.72
CA GLU A 6 -14.27 -30.01 11.33
C GLU A 6 -13.97 -29.66 9.86
N ASN A 7 -14.90 -30.00 8.95
CA ASN A 7 -14.70 -29.79 7.51
C ASN A 7 -14.77 -28.30 7.10
N ALA A 8 -15.57 -27.48 7.80
CA ALA A 8 -15.61 -26.03 7.58
C ALA A 8 -14.34 -25.32 8.07
N LYS A 9 -13.76 -25.80 9.18
CA LYS A 9 -12.46 -25.31 9.69
C LYS A 9 -11.32 -25.65 8.74
N ASP A 10 -11.31 -26.86 8.16
CA ASP A 10 -10.24 -27.29 7.26
C ASP A 10 -10.25 -26.55 5.92
N VAL A 11 -11.42 -26.29 5.34
CA VAL A 11 -11.54 -25.48 4.11
C VAL A 11 -11.21 -24.01 4.38
N ALA A 12 -11.64 -23.45 5.51
CA ALA A 12 -11.22 -22.11 5.92
C ALA A 12 -9.70 -22.05 6.08
N ASN A 13 -9.07 -23.04 6.71
CA ASN A 13 -7.62 -23.10 6.91
C ASN A 13 -6.83 -23.31 5.59
N MET A 14 -7.38 -24.03 4.61
CA MET A 14 -6.77 -24.16 3.27
C MET A 14 -6.78 -22.86 2.46
N VAL A 15 -7.73 -21.95 2.72
CA VAL A 15 -7.80 -20.62 2.07
C VAL A 15 -6.94 -19.58 2.83
N LEU A 16 -6.42 -19.93 4.01
CA LEU A 16 -5.77 -19.03 4.97
C LEU A 16 -4.23 -18.95 4.89
N ASP A 17 -3.54 -19.69 4.01
CA ASP A 17 -2.07 -19.64 3.91
C ASP A 17 -1.58 -18.94 2.61
N PRO A 18 -1.02 -17.72 2.69
CA PRO A 18 -0.39 -17.06 1.53
C PRO A 18 0.89 -17.75 1.06
N HIS A 19 1.44 -18.70 1.83
CA HIS A 19 2.73 -19.35 1.55
C HIS A 19 2.64 -20.82 1.15
N ASN A 20 1.47 -21.46 1.16
CA ASN A 20 1.36 -22.87 0.79
C ASN A 20 0.79 -23.06 -0.62
N ASN A 21 1.59 -22.70 -1.62
CA ASN A 21 1.27 -22.87 -3.04
C ASN A 21 1.96 -24.12 -3.61
N VAL A 22 1.75 -25.29 -3.00
CA VAL A 22 2.18 -26.57 -3.60
C VAL A 22 1.14 -27.66 -3.35
N ASN A 23 0.34 -27.89 -4.40
CA ASN A 23 -0.36 -29.10 -4.82
C ASN A 23 -1.85 -28.92 -5.10
N ILE A 24 -2.14 -28.18 -6.16
CA ILE A 24 -3.31 -28.48 -7.00
C ILE A 24 -2.82 -28.54 -8.46
N GLN A 25 -2.08 -29.61 -8.77
CA GLN A 25 -2.06 -30.13 -10.14
C GLN A 25 -2.88 -31.41 -10.13
N ASN A 26 -4.16 -31.29 -10.41
CA ASN A 26 -4.85 -32.08 -11.44
C ASN A 26 -6.31 -31.64 -11.49
N THR A 27 -6.84 -31.61 -12.72
CA THR A 27 -8.21 -31.28 -13.13
C THR A 27 -8.65 -29.81 -13.11
N ALA A 28 -8.06 -29.00 -13.99
CA ALA A 28 -8.83 -28.21 -14.95
C ALA A 28 -7.89 -27.74 -16.07
N ASN A 29 -8.19 -28.13 -17.31
CA ASN A 29 -7.49 -27.64 -18.50
C ASN A 29 -7.96 -26.19 -18.73
N ILE A 30 -7.28 -25.22 -18.13
CA ILE A 30 -7.47 -23.79 -18.37
C ILE A 30 -6.16 -23.26 -18.97
N ASN A 31 -6.26 -22.55 -20.09
CA ASN A 31 -5.14 -22.12 -20.91
C ASN A 31 -4.12 -21.29 -20.11
N ASN A 32 -2.93 -21.87 -19.91
CA ASN A 32 -1.80 -21.37 -19.09
C ASN A 32 -1.05 -20.13 -19.61
N ASN A 33 -1.61 -19.35 -20.55
CA ASN A 33 -0.83 -18.30 -21.22
C ASN A 33 -0.91 -16.90 -20.57
N ASP A 34 -1.90 -16.59 -19.73
CA ASP A 34 -2.02 -15.25 -19.13
C ASP A 34 -1.35 -15.12 -17.74
N TYR A 35 -1.45 -16.15 -16.90
CA TYR A 35 -0.84 -16.14 -15.55
C TYR A 35 0.68 -16.26 -15.57
N THR A 36 1.24 -16.89 -16.60
CA THR A 36 2.70 -17.00 -16.78
C THR A 36 3.32 -15.63 -17.07
N SER A 37 2.63 -14.73 -17.78
CA SER A 37 3.14 -13.38 -18.06
C SER A 37 3.18 -12.49 -16.82
N ALA A 38 2.10 -12.48 -16.02
CA ALA A 38 2.02 -11.69 -14.79
C ALA A 38 3.01 -12.17 -13.72
N PHE A 39 3.18 -13.50 -13.61
CA PHE A 39 4.16 -14.09 -12.69
C PHE A 39 5.61 -13.80 -13.11
N VAL A 40 5.92 -13.84 -14.42
CA VAL A 40 7.24 -13.47 -14.95
C VAL A 40 7.53 -11.98 -14.74
N ILE A 41 6.53 -11.12 -14.87
CA ILE A 41 6.66 -9.67 -14.59
C ILE A 41 6.95 -9.45 -13.11
N ILE A 42 6.21 -10.09 -12.19
CA ILE A 42 6.44 -9.99 -10.74
C ILE A 42 7.84 -10.50 -10.37
N LEU A 43 8.27 -11.64 -10.92
CA LEU A 43 9.63 -12.16 -10.73
C LEU A 43 10.69 -11.20 -11.26
N SER A 44 10.44 -10.53 -12.39
CA SER A 44 11.38 -9.54 -12.95
C SER A 44 11.53 -8.31 -12.04
N TYR A 45 10.45 -7.85 -11.40
CA TYR A 45 10.51 -6.78 -10.42
C TYR A 45 11.26 -7.21 -9.16
N ILE A 46 11.00 -8.42 -8.64
CA ILE A 46 11.72 -8.96 -7.48
C ILE A 46 13.23 -9.09 -7.78
N MET A 47 13.60 -9.56 -8.98
CA MET A 47 15.00 -9.61 -9.40
C MET A 47 15.63 -8.21 -9.57
N MET A 48 14.87 -7.23 -10.05
CA MET A 48 15.33 -5.84 -10.15
C MET A 48 15.55 -5.22 -8.76
N PHE A 49 14.63 -5.44 -7.81
CA PHE A 49 14.76 -4.92 -6.44
C PHE A 49 15.87 -5.62 -5.65
N THR A 50 16.08 -6.93 -5.84
CA THR A 50 17.21 -7.64 -5.23
C THR A 50 18.54 -7.21 -5.84
N TYR A 51 18.62 -6.98 -7.15
CA TYR A 51 19.81 -6.42 -7.79
C TYR A 51 20.10 -4.98 -7.31
N MET A 52 19.06 -4.15 -7.17
CA MET A 52 19.17 -2.81 -6.59
C MET A 52 19.62 -2.86 -5.13
N TYR A 53 19.09 -3.80 -4.34
CA TYR A 53 19.49 -4.00 -2.95
C TYR A 53 20.94 -4.48 -2.81
N ILE A 54 21.37 -5.42 -3.65
CA ILE A 54 22.77 -5.91 -3.68
C ILE A 54 23.72 -4.79 -4.13
N THR A 55 23.36 -3.99 -5.13
CA THR A 55 24.20 -2.86 -5.58
C THR A 55 24.29 -1.74 -4.55
N VAL A 56 23.18 -1.40 -3.87
CA VAL A 56 23.20 -0.43 -2.75
C VAL A 56 24.00 -0.98 -1.57
N ARG A 57 23.86 -2.28 -1.25
CA ARG A 57 24.60 -2.92 -0.16
C ARG A 57 26.09 -3.02 -0.45
N THR A 58 26.49 -3.36 -1.68
CA THR A 58 27.91 -3.37 -2.07
C THR A 58 28.53 -1.97 -2.05
N ILE A 59 27.81 -0.94 -2.49
CA ILE A 59 28.24 0.46 -2.35
C ILE A 59 28.34 0.87 -0.87
N TYR A 60 27.42 0.39 -0.03
CA TYR A 60 27.43 0.66 1.41
C TYR A 60 28.58 -0.06 2.13
N ASP A 61 28.86 -1.31 1.77
CA ASP A 61 29.93 -2.12 2.34
C ASP A 61 31.30 -1.59 1.89
N ASP A 62 31.49 -1.20 0.62
CA ASP A 62 32.69 -0.51 0.11
C ASP A 62 32.92 0.83 0.85
N TYR A 63 31.84 1.59 1.10
CA TYR A 63 31.90 2.85 1.86
C TYR A 63 32.25 2.63 3.34
N ASN A 64 31.88 1.48 3.92
CA ASN A 64 32.12 1.17 5.32
C ASN A 64 33.51 0.55 5.55
N GLU A 65 34.05 -0.22 4.58
CA GLU A 65 35.47 -0.63 4.56
C GLU A 65 36.41 0.58 4.43
N GLU A 66 36.05 1.58 3.62
CA GLU A 66 36.81 2.84 3.51
C GLU A 66 36.80 3.63 4.85
N LYS A 67 35.69 3.56 5.60
CA LYS A 67 35.54 4.20 6.93
C LYS A 67 36.24 3.46 8.08
N GLN A 68 36.33 2.13 8.06
CA GLN A 68 37.12 1.37 9.05
C GLN A 68 38.63 1.58 8.88
N ASN A 69 39.07 1.87 7.66
CA ASN A 69 40.47 2.23 7.39
C ASN A 69 40.80 3.69 7.79
N GLU A 70 39.81 4.59 7.87
CA GLU A 70 39.97 5.96 8.39
C GLU A 70 39.74 6.09 9.91
N SER A 71 39.07 5.14 10.57
CA SER A 71 38.74 5.20 12.00
C SER A 71 39.89 4.86 12.97
N ILE A 72 41.14 4.81 12.51
CA ILE A 72 42.33 4.65 13.38
C ILE A 72 42.76 5.99 14.03
N TYR A 73 42.13 7.12 13.67
CA TYR A 73 42.32 8.38 14.41
C TYR A 73 41.06 8.75 15.22
N ASP A 74 41.13 8.28 16.47
CA ASP A 74 40.40 8.64 17.68
C ASP A 74 39.80 10.06 17.73
N TYR A 75 38.51 10.16 18.07
CA TYR A 75 38.04 11.25 18.92
C TYR A 75 36.82 10.82 19.76
N ASN A 76 37.06 10.73 21.07
CA ASN A 76 36.08 10.57 22.13
C ASN A 76 35.06 11.71 22.19
N GLU A 77 33.78 11.36 22.31
CA GLU A 77 32.74 12.21 22.87
C GLU A 77 32.98 12.39 24.38
N ASN A 78 33.19 13.62 24.82
CA ASN A 78 32.69 14.11 26.10
C ASN A 78 32.67 15.64 26.10
N MET A 79 31.54 16.16 26.59
CA MET A 79 31.28 17.51 27.12
C MET A 79 32.14 18.66 26.63
N ASP A 80 31.50 19.68 26.04
CA ASP A 80 31.84 21.06 26.41
C ASP A 80 30.60 21.93 26.45
N GLN A 81 30.39 22.47 27.66
CA GLN A 81 29.56 23.62 27.96
C GLN A 81 30.06 24.83 27.17
N ASP A 82 29.16 25.79 26.95
CA ASP A 82 29.48 27.12 26.44
C ASP A 82 30.72 27.71 27.15
N SER A 83 31.86 27.75 26.45
CA SER A 83 32.93 28.70 26.69
C SER A 83 33.22 29.45 25.39
N ASP A 84 32.79 30.70 25.35
CA ASP A 84 33.27 31.70 24.42
C ASP A 84 34.78 31.91 24.67
N GLU A 85 35.67 31.15 24.03
CA GLU A 85 37.03 31.58 23.67
C GLU A 85 37.76 30.52 22.80
N ASP A 86 38.43 31.02 21.76
CA ASP A 86 39.49 30.40 20.96
C ASP A 86 39.17 29.35 19.86
N GLN A 87 38.63 29.86 18.76
CA GLN A 87 39.17 29.55 17.41
C GLN A 87 39.49 30.86 16.69
N PRO A 88 40.77 31.18 16.40
CA PRO A 88 41.13 32.38 15.67
C PRO A 88 40.89 32.18 14.16
N TYR A 89 40.82 33.31 13.43
CA TYR A 89 40.80 33.47 11.96
C TYR A 89 39.53 33.10 11.13
N ASP A 90 38.49 33.95 11.23
CA ASP A 90 37.60 34.32 10.10
C ASP A 90 37.82 35.80 9.67
N TYR A 91 38.90 36.44 10.13
CA TYR A 91 39.09 37.90 10.01
C TYR A 91 40.16 38.34 9.01
N ASN A 92 40.53 37.51 8.04
CA ASN A 92 41.48 37.96 7.02
C ASN A 92 41.18 37.39 5.62
N LEU A 93 40.11 37.89 5.01
CA LEU A 93 40.07 38.08 3.56
C LEU A 93 39.17 39.29 3.26
N GLY A 94 39.79 40.46 3.15
CA GLY A 94 39.15 41.66 2.68
C GLY A 94 38.44 41.42 1.34
N SER A 95 37.18 41.84 1.28
CA SER A 95 36.52 42.34 0.07
C SER A 95 36.48 41.40 -1.15
N CYS A 96 35.85 40.24 -1.03
CA CYS A 96 35.08 39.67 -2.15
C CYS A 96 34.14 38.53 -1.70
N ASN A 97 32.83 38.79 -1.78
CA ASN A 97 31.68 37.88 -1.79
C ASN A 97 30.71 38.03 -0.60
N ASN A 98 29.46 38.34 -0.96
CA ASN A 98 28.25 38.33 -0.13
C ASN A 98 27.87 36.91 0.39
N GLU A 99 28.84 36.05 0.65
CA GLU A 99 28.64 34.64 0.96
C GLU A 99 28.43 34.44 2.47
N LYS A 100 27.36 33.75 2.85
CA LYS A 100 27.02 33.50 4.27
C LYS A 100 28.06 32.56 4.90
N THR A 101 28.44 32.83 6.15
CA THR A 101 29.39 32.01 6.91
C THR A 101 28.85 30.60 7.20
N ILE A 102 29.74 29.64 7.40
CA ILE A 102 29.38 28.25 7.76
C ILE A 102 28.60 28.22 9.08
N ARG A 103 29.04 29.01 10.06
CA ARG A 103 28.35 29.15 11.36
C ARG A 103 26.90 29.61 11.17
N TRP A 104 26.67 30.58 10.27
CA TRP A 104 25.32 31.03 9.94
C TRP A 104 24.48 29.92 9.30
N LYS A 105 25.05 29.17 8.34
CA LYS A 105 24.35 28.05 7.66
C LYS A 105 23.96 26.92 8.62
N LYS A 106 24.88 26.50 9.49
CA LYS A 106 24.61 25.49 10.55
C LYS A 106 23.52 25.96 11.51
N ARG A 107 23.50 27.24 11.87
CA ARG A 107 22.44 27.82 12.72
C ARG A 107 21.08 27.83 12.03
N GLU A 108 21.02 28.13 10.74
CA GLU A 108 19.77 28.07 9.98
C GLU A 108 19.23 26.65 9.86
N TRP A 109 20.11 25.65 9.69
CA TRP A 109 19.71 24.24 9.72
C TRP A 109 19.09 23.86 11.08
N ARG A 110 19.77 24.19 12.19
CA ARG A 110 19.24 23.93 13.54
C ARG A 110 17.89 24.59 13.77
N ARG A 111 17.74 25.84 13.34
CA ARG A 111 16.45 26.56 13.42
C ARG A 111 15.37 25.89 12.58
N TRP A 112 15.73 25.37 11.40
CA TRP A 112 14.80 24.64 10.54
C TRP A 112 14.38 23.31 11.17
N MET A 113 15.32 22.51 11.71
CA MET A 113 15.02 21.28 12.45
C MET A 113 14.10 21.52 13.65
N ASN A 114 14.32 22.59 14.42
CA ASN A 114 13.45 22.91 15.56
C ASN A 114 12.01 23.26 15.14
N ARG A 115 11.85 23.98 14.02
CA ARG A 115 10.51 24.27 13.46
C ARG A 115 9.87 23.03 12.86
N LEU A 116 10.68 22.16 12.23
CA LEU A 116 10.23 20.89 11.68
C LEU A 116 9.60 20.01 12.77
N GLU A 117 10.17 19.98 13.98
CA GLU A 117 9.60 19.21 15.09
C GLU A 117 8.21 19.72 15.49
N GLN A 118 8.03 21.04 15.60
CA GLN A 118 6.73 21.66 15.89
C GLN A 118 5.71 21.38 14.78
N ASP A 119 6.14 21.50 13.52
CA ASP A 119 5.30 21.18 12.36
C ASP A 119 4.89 19.71 12.34
N TRP A 120 5.80 18.81 12.76
CA TRP A 120 5.55 17.38 12.84
C TRP A 120 4.54 17.05 13.93
N GLU A 121 4.65 17.66 15.11
CA GLU A 121 3.71 17.44 16.21
C GLU A 121 2.27 17.81 15.81
N ALA A 122 2.09 18.98 15.20
CA ALA A 122 0.79 19.40 14.67
C ALA A 122 0.25 18.44 13.60
N PHE A 123 1.10 18.01 12.67
CA PHE A 123 0.75 17.03 11.64
C PHE A 123 0.38 15.66 12.24
N ASN A 124 1.11 15.19 13.25
CA ASN A 124 0.86 13.91 13.90
C ASN A 124 -0.48 13.90 14.63
N ILE A 125 -0.84 14.99 15.31
CA ILE A 125 -2.17 15.16 15.94
C ILE A 125 -3.28 15.08 14.88
N GLU A 126 -3.13 15.81 13.77
CA GLU A 126 -4.08 15.78 12.66
C GLU A 126 -4.25 14.36 12.09
N MET A 127 -3.14 13.67 11.84
CA MET A 127 -3.13 12.30 11.32
C MET A 127 -3.85 11.31 12.24
N ASN A 128 -3.59 11.37 13.55
CA ASN A 128 -4.24 10.49 14.52
C ASN A 128 -5.76 10.75 14.59
N ASN A 129 -6.17 12.02 14.61
CA ASN A 129 -7.60 12.36 14.60
C ASN A 129 -8.30 11.85 13.34
N GLU A 130 -7.69 12.04 12.16
CA GLU A 130 -8.24 11.56 10.90
C GLU A 130 -8.30 10.03 10.82
N LYS A 131 -7.34 9.33 11.42
CA LYS A 131 -7.30 7.87 11.55
C LYS A 131 -8.44 7.39 12.41
N ASP A 132 -8.65 7.97 13.59
CA ASP A 132 -9.74 7.59 14.48
C ASP A 132 -11.11 7.80 13.85
N GLU A 133 -11.30 8.91 13.14
CA GLU A 133 -12.51 9.16 12.36
C GLU A 133 -12.70 8.16 11.22
N TRP A 134 -11.61 7.80 10.53
CA TRP A 134 -11.64 6.81 9.46
C TRP A 134 -12.05 5.43 10.00
N ILE A 135 -11.47 4.99 11.13
CA ILE A 135 -11.85 3.72 11.79
C ILE A 135 -13.33 3.75 12.17
N LYS A 136 -13.81 4.82 12.82
CA LYS A 136 -15.23 4.98 13.19
C LYS A 136 -16.17 4.92 11.99
N LYS A 137 -15.77 5.48 10.85
CA LYS A 137 -16.55 5.38 9.62
C LYS A 137 -16.53 3.95 9.10
N LYS A 138 -15.36 3.31 9.07
CA LYS A 138 -15.21 1.94 8.57
C LYS A 138 -15.93 0.89 9.42
N GLU A 139 -16.13 1.14 10.71
CA GLU A 139 -17.04 0.34 11.54
C GLU A 139 -18.47 0.32 10.99
N LYS A 140 -18.98 1.47 10.53
CA LYS A 140 -20.33 1.54 9.93
C LYS A 140 -20.35 0.89 8.55
N ASP A 141 -19.31 1.12 7.75
CA ASP A 141 -19.17 0.50 6.42
C ASP A 141 -19.07 -1.03 6.55
N TRP A 142 -18.46 -1.53 7.62
CA TRP A 142 -18.39 -2.95 7.95
C TRP A 142 -19.78 -3.54 8.26
N ASP A 143 -20.59 -2.87 9.09
CA ASP A 143 -21.94 -3.33 9.39
C ASP A 143 -22.82 -3.36 8.13
N LEU A 144 -22.72 -2.34 7.29
CA LEU A 144 -23.42 -2.28 6.01
C LEU A 144 -22.95 -3.39 5.06
N PHE A 145 -21.65 -3.62 4.97
CA PHE A 145 -21.07 -4.69 4.15
C PHE A 145 -21.64 -6.06 4.55
N LEU A 146 -21.73 -6.37 5.85
CA LEU A 146 -22.31 -7.65 6.29
C LEU A 146 -23.79 -7.77 5.96
N ILE A 147 -24.57 -6.69 6.09
CA ILE A 147 -26.00 -6.66 5.74
C ILE A 147 -26.18 -6.89 4.23
N GLU A 148 -25.42 -6.17 3.40
CA GLU A 148 -25.46 -6.30 1.95
C GLU A 148 -25.06 -7.70 1.51
N LEU A 149 -24.02 -8.27 2.12
CA LEU A 149 -23.56 -9.63 1.84
C LEU A 149 -24.62 -10.67 2.27
N GLU A 150 -25.19 -10.56 3.47
CA GLU A 150 -26.27 -11.47 3.92
C GLU A 150 -27.47 -11.42 2.96
N ASN A 151 -27.90 -10.21 2.57
CA ASN A 151 -29.01 -10.04 1.64
C ASN A 151 -28.70 -10.62 0.26
N LYS A 152 -27.50 -10.36 -0.27
CA LYS A 152 -27.06 -10.87 -1.58
C LYS A 152 -27.09 -12.40 -1.63
N TRP A 153 -26.60 -13.06 -0.57
CA TRP A 153 -26.49 -14.52 -0.53
C TRP A 153 -27.76 -15.23 -0.04
N ASN A 154 -28.74 -14.50 0.50
CA ASN A 154 -30.06 -15.06 0.82
C ASN A 154 -31.04 -15.07 -0.36
N HIS A 155 -30.75 -14.35 -1.44
CA HIS A 155 -31.60 -14.23 -2.62
C HIS A 155 -30.92 -14.73 -3.89
N TYR A 156 -31.72 -15.08 -4.90
CA TYR A 156 -31.18 -15.49 -6.18
C TYR A 156 -30.45 -14.34 -6.90
N ASN A 157 -29.17 -14.55 -7.21
CA ASN A 157 -28.36 -13.63 -8.01
C ASN A 157 -28.19 -14.16 -9.44
N LYS A 158 -28.89 -13.55 -10.41
CA LYS A 158 -28.80 -13.91 -11.84
C LYS A 158 -27.42 -13.67 -12.47
N HIS A 159 -26.56 -12.88 -11.82
CA HIS A 159 -25.21 -12.55 -12.28
C HIS A 159 -24.12 -13.36 -11.56
N LEU A 160 -24.50 -14.37 -10.77
CA LEU A 160 -23.54 -15.19 -10.01
C LEU A 160 -22.51 -15.86 -10.93
N ASP A 161 -22.97 -16.41 -12.06
CA ASP A 161 -22.12 -17.07 -13.05
C ASP A 161 -21.14 -16.09 -13.70
N ASP A 162 -21.60 -14.87 -14.04
CA ASP A 162 -20.75 -13.82 -14.62
C ASP A 162 -19.74 -13.27 -13.60
N GLU A 163 -20.16 -13.09 -12.34
CA GLU A 163 -19.35 -12.47 -11.28
C GLU A 163 -18.19 -13.36 -10.84
N PHE A 164 -18.41 -14.68 -10.82
CA PHE A 164 -17.44 -15.66 -10.35
C PHE A 164 -16.90 -16.59 -11.44
N ASP A 165 -17.19 -16.29 -12.71
CA ASP A 165 -16.83 -17.09 -13.89
C ASP A 165 -17.18 -18.58 -13.73
N THR A 166 -18.47 -18.83 -13.48
CA THR A 166 -18.99 -20.18 -13.24
C THR A 166 -20.18 -20.53 -14.12
N ASN A 167 -20.63 -21.78 -14.07
CA ASN A 167 -21.82 -22.27 -14.76
C ASN A 167 -22.82 -22.90 -13.76
N ILE A 168 -22.84 -22.40 -12.53
CA ILE A 168 -23.64 -22.94 -11.44
C ILE A 168 -25.12 -22.69 -11.71
N ILE A 169 -25.47 -21.54 -12.30
CA ILE A 169 -26.86 -21.20 -12.60
C ILE A 169 -27.52 -22.25 -13.51
N SER A 170 -26.78 -22.76 -14.48
CA SER A 170 -27.27 -23.79 -15.40
C SER A 170 -27.51 -25.17 -14.75
N LYS A 171 -26.88 -25.44 -13.60
CA LYS A 171 -26.84 -26.76 -12.97
C LYS A 171 -27.87 -26.93 -11.84
N TYR A 172 -28.20 -25.85 -11.12
CA TYR A 172 -28.95 -25.99 -9.86
C TYR A 172 -30.41 -26.43 -10.02
N SER A 173 -31.01 -26.28 -11.20
CA SER A 173 -32.38 -26.73 -11.49
C SER A 173 -32.56 -28.24 -11.32
N SER A 174 -31.46 -29.00 -11.34
CA SER A 174 -31.42 -30.45 -11.14
C SER A 174 -30.95 -30.89 -9.76
N TRP A 175 -30.55 -29.94 -8.90
CA TRP A 175 -29.87 -30.27 -7.65
C TRP A 175 -30.79 -30.81 -6.58
N VAL A 176 -30.37 -31.90 -5.95
CA VAL A 176 -30.98 -32.41 -4.72
C VAL A 176 -30.42 -31.69 -3.49
N PRO A 177 -31.10 -31.71 -2.32
CA PRO A 177 -30.63 -31.00 -1.13
C PRO A 177 -29.19 -31.27 -0.71
N LYS A 178 -28.68 -32.49 -0.96
CA LYS A 178 -27.28 -32.82 -0.66
C LYS A 178 -26.29 -32.02 -1.52
N GLU A 179 -26.58 -31.84 -2.80
CA GLU A 179 -25.72 -31.11 -3.73
C GLU A 179 -25.65 -29.62 -3.38
N TRP A 180 -26.77 -29.03 -2.94
CA TRP A 180 -26.80 -27.66 -2.40
C TRP A 180 -25.91 -27.49 -1.16
N ILE A 181 -25.95 -28.45 -0.24
CA ILE A 181 -25.13 -28.44 0.97
C ILE A 181 -23.65 -28.56 0.62
N ASP A 182 -23.30 -29.51 -0.24
CA ASP A 182 -21.92 -29.78 -0.65
C ASP A 182 -21.35 -28.57 -1.41
N TRP A 183 -22.14 -27.95 -2.29
CA TRP A 183 -21.75 -26.73 -3.00
C TRP A 183 -21.53 -25.55 -2.05
N MET A 184 -22.47 -25.28 -1.13
CA MET A 184 -22.36 -24.15 -0.22
C MET A 184 -21.11 -24.28 0.67
N LYS A 185 -20.78 -25.50 1.11
CA LYS A 185 -19.59 -25.78 1.90
C LYS A 185 -18.28 -25.70 1.13
N ALA A 186 -18.32 -25.74 -0.19
CA ALA A 186 -17.15 -25.65 -1.05
C ALA A 186 -17.09 -24.29 -1.77
N ASP A 187 -17.72 -24.20 -2.93
CA ASP A 187 -17.66 -23.02 -3.79
C ASP A 187 -18.42 -21.82 -3.18
N GLY A 188 -19.56 -22.05 -2.52
CA GLY A 188 -20.34 -20.96 -1.90
C GLY A 188 -19.54 -20.18 -0.86
N ILE A 189 -18.95 -20.89 0.11
CA ILE A 189 -18.01 -20.31 1.08
C ILE A 189 -16.85 -19.60 0.36
N ARG A 190 -16.25 -20.21 -0.67
CA ARG A 190 -15.14 -19.60 -1.41
C ARG A 190 -15.52 -18.25 -2.01
N PHE A 191 -16.70 -18.15 -2.62
CA PHE A 191 -17.19 -16.90 -3.22
C PHE A 191 -17.48 -15.82 -2.17
N ILE A 192 -18.10 -16.21 -1.06
CA ILE A 192 -18.31 -15.31 0.09
C ILE A 192 -16.96 -14.73 0.55
N TYR A 193 -15.93 -15.57 0.74
CA TYR A 193 -14.58 -15.11 1.08
C TYR A 193 -13.91 -14.25 0.01
N MET A 194 -14.20 -14.45 -1.28
CA MET A 194 -13.69 -13.58 -2.35
C MET A 194 -14.22 -12.15 -2.23
N GLU A 195 -15.50 -11.98 -1.87
CA GLU A 195 -16.07 -10.65 -1.63
C GLU A 195 -15.41 -9.94 -0.44
N TRP A 196 -15.14 -10.67 0.64
CA TRP A 196 -14.36 -10.13 1.75
C TRP A 196 -12.94 -9.71 1.33
N LYS A 197 -12.24 -10.55 0.56
CA LYS A 197 -10.90 -10.21 0.06
C LYS A 197 -10.93 -8.92 -0.77
N LYS A 198 -11.97 -8.74 -1.59
CA LYS A 198 -12.17 -7.52 -2.37
C LYS A 198 -12.40 -6.31 -1.46
N TRP A 199 -13.32 -6.39 -0.51
CA TRP A 199 -13.61 -5.30 0.43
C TRP A 199 -12.40 -4.90 1.28
N VAL A 200 -11.61 -5.88 1.73
CA VAL A 200 -10.36 -5.63 2.46
C VAL A 200 -9.33 -4.93 1.59
N LEU A 201 -9.17 -5.36 0.34
CA LEU A 201 -8.23 -4.75 -0.60
C LEU A 201 -8.61 -3.30 -0.88
N GLU A 202 -9.88 -3.03 -1.16
CA GLU A 202 -10.41 -1.68 -1.36
C GLU A 202 -10.17 -0.80 -0.13
N SER A 203 -10.50 -1.31 1.06
CA SER A 203 -10.28 -0.59 2.32
C SER A 203 -8.79 -0.36 2.62
N HIS A 204 -7.91 -1.28 2.23
CA HIS A 204 -6.46 -1.12 2.38
C HIS A 204 -5.92 -0.05 1.45
N ASN A 205 -6.35 -0.03 0.19
CA ASN A 205 -5.95 0.99 -0.77
C ASN A 205 -6.40 2.38 -0.31
N GLU A 206 -7.65 2.53 0.13
CA GLU A 206 -8.16 3.78 0.70
C GLU A 206 -7.32 4.26 1.90
N PHE A 207 -6.94 3.34 2.79
CA PHE A 207 -6.09 3.66 3.94
C PHE A 207 -4.70 4.12 3.48
N SER A 208 -4.08 3.39 2.55
CA SER A 208 -2.76 3.72 2.01
C SER A 208 -2.76 5.12 1.37
N ASP A 209 -3.72 5.37 0.49
CA ASP A 209 -3.87 6.65 -0.22
C ASP A 209 -4.09 7.82 0.74
N LYS A 210 -4.85 7.59 1.81
CA LYS A 210 -5.16 8.64 2.78
C LYS A 210 -4.02 8.91 3.75
N PHE A 211 -3.36 7.88 4.27
CA PHE A 211 -2.42 8.03 5.40
C PHE A 211 -0.95 7.87 4.99
N VAL A 212 -0.61 6.78 4.32
CA VAL A 212 0.79 6.50 3.90
C VAL A 212 1.24 7.55 2.89
N ASP A 213 0.38 7.83 1.92
CA ASP A 213 0.64 8.79 0.86
C ASP A 213 0.74 10.23 1.40
N LYS A 214 -0.13 10.58 2.36
CA LYS A 214 -0.12 11.88 3.04
C LYS A 214 1.19 12.08 3.82
N TRP A 215 1.63 11.06 4.56
CA TRP A 215 2.91 11.08 5.27
C TRP A 215 4.10 11.24 4.32
N MET A 216 4.15 10.45 3.24
CA MET A 216 5.22 10.54 2.24
C MET A 216 5.27 11.90 1.55
N LYS A 217 4.11 12.45 1.18
CA LYS A 217 3.99 13.81 0.61
C LYS A 217 4.46 14.86 1.60
N TRP A 218 4.08 14.76 2.87
CA TRP A 218 4.48 15.71 3.91
C TRP A 218 6.01 15.73 4.08
N LYS A 219 6.66 14.57 4.28
CA LYS A 219 8.13 14.46 4.39
C LYS A 219 8.84 15.08 3.19
N LYS A 220 8.40 14.69 1.99
CA LYS A 220 8.94 15.20 0.72
C LYS A 220 8.82 16.72 0.65
N ASN A 221 7.67 17.28 0.98
CA ASN A 221 7.44 18.72 0.94
C ASN A 221 8.32 19.47 1.95
N LYS A 222 8.53 18.93 3.15
CA LYS A 222 9.40 19.54 4.17
C LYS A 222 10.84 19.62 3.69
N ILE A 223 11.45 18.51 3.26
CA ILE A 223 12.84 18.55 2.80
C ILE A 223 13.03 19.35 1.50
N LEU A 224 12.02 19.36 0.61
CA LEU A 224 12.02 20.23 -0.57
C LEU A 224 11.96 21.71 -0.19
N SER A 225 11.21 22.10 0.85
CA SER A 225 11.14 23.48 1.31
C SER A 225 12.52 23.99 1.77
N TRP A 226 13.28 23.15 2.48
CA TRP A 226 14.66 23.44 2.87
C TRP A 226 15.58 23.59 1.65
N SER A 227 15.45 22.67 0.69
CA SER A 227 16.27 22.65 -0.53
C SER A 227 16.00 23.86 -1.46
N LYS A 228 14.79 24.41 -1.40
CA LYS A 228 14.36 25.55 -2.24
C LYS A 228 14.83 26.91 -1.75
N LEU A 229 15.42 27.01 -0.56
CA LEU A 229 15.92 28.28 -0.02
C LEU A 229 16.92 28.94 -0.99
N ASP A 230 16.74 30.24 -1.25
CA ASP A 230 17.50 30.97 -2.26
C ASP A 230 19.01 30.87 -2.10
N TRP A 231 19.50 31.02 -0.87
CA TRP A 231 20.93 30.94 -0.58
C TRP A 231 21.47 29.53 -0.84
N LYS A 232 20.68 28.48 -0.56
CA LYS A 232 21.07 27.08 -0.76
C LYS A 232 21.07 26.71 -2.24
N ARG A 233 20.08 27.19 -3.01
CA ARG A 233 20.04 27.03 -4.48
C ARG A 233 21.24 27.71 -5.14
N LYS A 234 21.53 28.96 -4.78
CA LYS A 234 22.68 29.71 -5.30
C LYS A 234 24.01 29.04 -4.96
N GLU A 235 24.15 28.55 -3.74
CA GLU A 235 25.34 27.82 -3.29
C GLU A 235 25.50 26.48 -4.03
N SER A 236 24.42 25.70 -4.19
CA SER A 236 24.47 24.45 -4.97
C SER A 236 24.90 24.72 -6.41
N GLN A 237 24.26 25.68 -7.09
CA GLN A 237 24.63 26.05 -8.47
C GLN A 237 26.08 26.52 -8.60
N LYS A 238 26.61 27.21 -7.59
CA LYS A 238 28.02 27.63 -7.54
C LYS A 238 28.93 26.39 -7.50
N TRP A 239 28.64 25.44 -6.63
CA TRP A 239 29.45 24.24 -6.46
C TRP A 239 29.28 23.24 -7.61
N ASP A 240 28.10 23.13 -8.22
CA ASP A 240 27.87 22.34 -9.43
C ASP A 240 28.78 22.84 -10.58
N LYS A 241 28.90 24.16 -10.74
CA LYS A 241 29.83 24.78 -11.71
C LYS A 241 31.29 24.55 -11.33
N PHE A 242 31.62 24.52 -10.04
CA PHE A 242 32.97 24.22 -9.56
C PHE A 242 33.35 22.76 -9.85
N GLU A 243 32.40 21.83 -9.70
CA GLU A 243 32.59 20.42 -9.99
C GLU A 243 32.91 20.15 -11.47
N GLN A 244 32.44 20.99 -12.38
CA GLN A 244 32.72 20.88 -13.81
C GLN A 244 34.10 21.41 -14.23
N LYS A 245 34.84 22.07 -13.33
CA LYS A 245 36.17 22.62 -13.66
C LYS A 245 37.23 21.52 -13.78
N ARG A 246 38.07 21.61 -14.83
CA ARG A 246 39.13 20.63 -15.14
C ARG A 246 40.33 20.66 -14.18
N PHE A 247 40.65 21.83 -13.60
CA PHE A 247 41.84 22.04 -12.77
C PHE A 247 41.52 22.49 -11.34
N LYS A 248 40.67 21.73 -10.63
CA LYS A 248 40.24 22.04 -9.25
C LYS A 248 41.41 22.20 -8.26
N ARG A 249 42.47 21.40 -8.44
CA ARG A 249 43.69 21.40 -7.61
C ARG A 249 44.40 22.75 -7.54
N LEU A 250 44.20 23.63 -8.54
CA LEU A 250 44.78 24.98 -8.56
C LEU A 250 44.04 25.96 -7.64
N TYR A 251 42.86 25.61 -7.14
CA TYR A 251 42.02 26.48 -6.31
C TYR A 251 41.94 25.97 -4.86
N TYR A 252 43.05 26.05 -4.11
CA TYR A 252 43.13 25.54 -2.74
C TYR A 252 42.02 26.06 -1.80
N LEU A 253 41.77 27.37 -1.80
CA LEU A 253 40.72 27.99 -0.96
C LEU A 253 39.31 27.55 -1.39
N ASP A 254 39.05 27.42 -2.70
CA ASP A 254 37.76 26.92 -3.18
C ASP A 254 37.57 25.43 -2.88
N ASN A 255 38.64 24.62 -2.94
CA ASN A 255 38.62 23.22 -2.52
C ASN A 255 38.28 23.08 -1.03
N LYS A 256 38.87 23.90 -0.16
CA LYS A 256 38.53 23.90 1.27
C LYS A 256 37.05 24.23 1.49
N ARG A 257 36.55 25.30 0.88
CA ARG A 257 35.14 25.73 0.97
C ARG A 257 34.17 24.73 0.36
N TYR A 258 34.57 24.07 -0.72
CA TYR A 258 33.81 23.00 -1.35
C TYR A 258 33.72 21.77 -0.43
N ASN A 259 34.83 21.35 0.19
CA ASN A 259 34.82 20.26 1.18
C ASN A 259 33.92 20.59 2.38
N GLU A 260 33.96 21.83 2.89
CA GLU A 260 33.05 22.30 3.94
C GLU A 260 31.57 22.24 3.50
N PHE A 261 31.27 22.55 2.24
CA PHE A 261 29.93 22.41 1.67
C PHE A 261 29.49 20.94 1.60
N ILE A 262 30.36 20.04 1.13
CA ILE A 262 30.07 18.61 1.04
C ILE A 262 29.85 18.00 2.42
N ASN A 263 30.74 18.28 3.38
CA ASN A 263 30.62 17.77 4.74
C ASN A 263 29.32 18.26 5.38
N ARG A 264 28.98 19.55 5.25
CA ARG A 264 27.69 20.05 5.74
C ARG A 264 26.49 19.36 5.08
N LYS A 265 26.50 19.13 3.76
CA LYS A 265 25.39 18.41 3.10
C LYS A 265 25.25 16.99 3.64
N LYS A 266 26.37 16.28 3.87
CA LYS A 266 26.37 14.95 4.47
C LYS A 266 25.79 14.98 5.90
N ASP A 267 26.23 15.93 6.73
CA ASP A 267 25.71 16.09 8.09
C ASP A 267 24.21 16.41 8.11
N GLU A 268 23.76 17.34 7.28
CA GLU A 268 22.33 17.69 7.14
C GLU A 268 21.50 16.47 6.69
N GLN A 269 22.02 15.67 5.74
CA GLN A 269 21.33 14.48 5.26
C GLN A 269 21.28 13.37 6.31
N SER A 270 22.36 13.14 7.07
CA SER A 270 22.37 12.19 8.17
C SER A 270 21.32 12.58 9.22
N GLN A 271 21.35 13.83 9.69
CA GLN A 271 20.41 14.32 10.69
C GLN A 271 18.95 14.23 10.21
N TRP A 272 18.69 14.55 8.93
CA TRP A 272 17.36 14.37 8.34
C TRP A 272 16.94 12.89 8.32
N ASN A 273 17.81 11.99 7.89
CA ASN A 273 17.50 10.57 7.80
C ASN A 273 17.26 9.96 9.19
N ASP A 274 18.07 10.31 10.18
CA ASP A 274 17.91 9.86 11.56
C ASP A 274 16.59 10.36 12.15
N TRP A 275 16.26 11.63 11.90
CA TRP A 275 14.98 12.21 12.29
C TRP A 275 13.81 11.50 11.61
N VAL A 276 13.85 11.32 10.29
CA VAL A 276 12.78 10.62 9.53
C VAL A 276 12.61 9.19 10.02
N LYS A 277 13.68 8.47 10.30
CA LYS A 277 13.62 7.09 10.80
C LYS A 277 12.87 7.02 12.13
N THR A 278 13.19 7.92 13.06
CA THR A 278 12.47 8.00 14.34
C THR A 278 10.99 8.27 14.11
N LYS A 279 10.65 9.25 13.26
CA LYS A 279 9.25 9.60 12.99
C LYS A 279 8.49 8.56 12.18
N ASP A 280 9.17 7.80 11.32
CA ASP A 280 8.61 6.66 10.59
C ASP A 280 8.21 5.55 11.56
N ASN A 281 9.02 5.28 12.59
CA ASN A 281 8.66 4.32 13.63
C ASN A 281 7.42 4.78 14.39
N GLU A 282 7.36 6.06 14.79
CA GLU A 282 6.20 6.61 15.48
C GLU A 282 4.92 6.55 14.61
N PHE A 283 5.03 6.77 13.30
CA PHE A 283 3.92 6.60 12.36
C PHE A 283 3.48 5.13 12.25
N VAL A 284 4.44 4.20 12.16
CA VAL A 284 4.14 2.77 12.12
C VAL A 284 3.41 2.32 13.38
N GLU A 285 3.90 2.73 14.55
CA GLU A 285 3.34 2.34 15.83
C GLU A 285 1.92 2.90 16.04
N ASN A 286 1.71 4.19 15.79
CA ASN A 286 0.47 4.87 16.18
C ASN A 286 -0.62 4.85 15.09
N VAL A 287 -0.23 4.67 13.83
CA VAL A 287 -1.17 4.74 12.69
C VAL A 287 -1.29 3.40 11.99
N LEU A 288 -0.17 2.83 11.53
CA LEU A 288 -0.21 1.61 10.73
C LEU A 288 -0.60 0.38 11.56
N ASN A 289 0.05 0.17 12.71
CA ASN A 289 -0.18 -1.00 13.55
C ASN A 289 -1.61 -1.05 14.08
N GLU A 290 -2.18 0.09 14.47
CA GLU A 290 -3.58 0.14 14.90
C GLU A 290 -4.55 -0.28 13.79
N TYR A 291 -4.31 0.19 12.56
CA TYR A 291 -5.10 -0.25 11.41
C TYR A 291 -4.95 -1.75 11.13
N LEU A 292 -3.72 -2.29 11.24
CA LEU A 292 -3.47 -3.72 11.05
C LEU A 292 -4.19 -4.55 12.11
N LEU A 293 -4.13 -4.15 13.38
CA LEU A 293 -4.85 -4.80 14.47
C LEU A 293 -6.36 -4.75 14.26
N TRP A 294 -6.89 -3.61 13.82
CA TRP A 294 -8.30 -3.47 13.47
C TRP A 294 -8.70 -4.44 12.35
N LYS A 295 -7.91 -4.49 11.27
CA LYS A 295 -8.14 -5.38 10.13
C LYS A 295 -8.12 -6.86 10.54
N ASP A 296 -7.15 -7.26 11.36
CA ASP A 296 -7.03 -8.63 11.86
C ASP A 296 -8.23 -9.00 12.76
N GLY A 297 -8.67 -8.06 13.60
CA GLY A 297 -9.90 -8.20 14.38
C GLY A 297 -11.13 -8.40 13.48
N LYS A 298 -11.26 -7.62 12.41
CA LYS A 298 -12.37 -7.80 11.44
C LYS A 298 -12.32 -9.13 10.72
N HIS A 299 -11.13 -9.64 10.40
CA HIS A 299 -10.99 -10.96 9.80
C HIS A 299 -11.52 -12.08 10.72
N ILE A 300 -11.25 -12.00 12.03
CA ILE A 300 -11.77 -12.97 13.01
C ILE A 300 -13.31 -12.90 13.04
N LEU A 301 -13.87 -11.71 13.17
CA LEU A 301 -15.33 -11.51 13.17
C LEU A 301 -15.97 -11.98 11.86
N TYR A 302 -15.30 -11.76 10.73
CA TYR A 302 -15.77 -12.24 9.43
C TYR A 302 -15.86 -13.76 9.39
N LYS A 303 -14.80 -14.45 9.85
CA LYS A 303 -14.76 -15.91 9.87
C LYS A 303 -15.91 -16.48 10.70
N GLU A 304 -16.12 -15.94 11.90
CA GLU A 304 -17.25 -16.34 12.76
C GLU A 304 -18.61 -16.07 12.10
N TRP A 305 -18.75 -14.91 11.44
CA TRP A 305 -19.96 -14.57 10.70
C TRP A 305 -20.22 -15.55 9.54
N VAL A 306 -19.21 -15.92 8.74
CA VAL A 306 -19.36 -16.89 7.64
C VAL A 306 -19.79 -18.26 8.16
N GLU A 307 -19.16 -18.76 9.22
CA GLU A 307 -19.51 -20.04 9.84
C GLU A 307 -20.97 -20.07 10.30
N ASN A 308 -21.43 -19.00 10.96
CA ASN A 308 -22.81 -18.84 11.40
C ASN A 308 -23.79 -18.72 10.22
N PHE A 309 -23.45 -17.88 9.23
CA PHE A 309 -24.27 -17.65 8.05
C PHE A 309 -24.48 -18.93 7.25
N VAL A 310 -23.41 -19.67 6.93
CA VAL A 310 -23.50 -20.93 6.17
C VAL A 310 -24.32 -21.97 6.93
N THR A 311 -24.10 -22.09 8.24
CA THR A 311 -24.87 -23.03 9.07
C THR A 311 -26.36 -22.68 9.07
N LYS A 312 -26.71 -21.40 9.22
CA LYS A 312 -28.08 -20.91 9.14
C LYS A 312 -28.69 -21.16 7.76
N TRP A 313 -27.98 -20.80 6.69
CA TRP A 313 -28.40 -20.97 5.30
C TRP A 313 -28.71 -22.44 4.98
N ILE A 314 -27.86 -23.37 5.43
CA ILE A 314 -28.06 -24.82 5.25
C ILE A 314 -29.28 -25.32 6.04
N ASN A 315 -29.38 -24.96 7.32
CA ASN A 315 -30.45 -25.45 8.20
C ASN A 315 -31.83 -24.96 7.75
N GLN A 316 -31.90 -23.73 7.23
CA GLN A 316 -33.13 -23.12 6.73
C GLN A 316 -33.47 -23.55 5.30
N LYS A 317 -32.60 -24.31 4.64
CA LYS A 317 -32.74 -24.71 3.24
C LYS A 317 -32.95 -23.49 2.33
N GLN A 318 -32.13 -22.46 2.53
CA GLN A 318 -32.30 -21.15 1.88
C GLN A 318 -32.30 -21.22 0.34
N TRP A 319 -31.73 -22.28 -0.25
CA TRP A 319 -31.85 -22.57 -1.68
C TRP A 319 -33.29 -22.68 -2.19
N ASN A 320 -34.28 -23.00 -1.34
CA ASN A 320 -35.69 -22.98 -1.74
C ASN A 320 -36.14 -21.56 -2.11
N VAL A 321 -35.66 -20.54 -1.38
CA VAL A 321 -35.92 -19.13 -1.69
C VAL A 321 -35.25 -18.76 -3.01
N TRP A 322 -34.04 -19.25 -3.27
CA TRP A 322 -33.36 -19.02 -4.56
C TRP A 322 -34.15 -19.61 -5.74
N ILE A 323 -34.69 -20.81 -5.58
CA ILE A 323 -35.53 -21.46 -6.60
C ILE A 323 -36.82 -20.65 -6.83
N GLU A 324 -37.49 -20.22 -5.75
CA GLU A 324 -38.69 -19.37 -5.84
C GLU A 324 -38.41 -18.03 -6.52
N ASP A 325 -37.33 -17.33 -6.12
CA ASP A 325 -36.92 -16.05 -6.71
C ASP A 325 -36.62 -16.21 -8.20
N GLN A 326 -35.96 -17.31 -8.61
CA GLN A 326 -35.72 -17.59 -10.02
C GLN A 326 -37.05 -17.75 -10.79
N HIS A 327 -37.99 -18.52 -10.25
CA HIS A 327 -39.30 -18.72 -10.88
C HIS A 327 -40.15 -17.45 -10.93
N ALA A 328 -39.94 -16.52 -10.00
CA ALA A 328 -40.63 -15.22 -9.95
C ALA A 328 -40.07 -14.19 -10.95
N LEU A 329 -38.90 -14.42 -11.56
CA LEU A 329 -38.37 -13.53 -12.58
C LEU A 329 -39.25 -13.59 -13.85
N PRO A 330 -39.74 -12.45 -14.37
CA PRO A 330 -40.55 -12.44 -15.58
C PRO A 330 -39.73 -13.02 -16.74
N LEU A 331 -40.29 -14.04 -17.41
CA LEU A 331 -39.77 -14.61 -18.65
C LEU A 331 -39.68 -13.51 -19.72
N LYS A 332 -38.57 -12.78 -19.75
CA LYS A 332 -38.31 -11.73 -20.74
C LYS A 332 -37.77 -12.33 -22.06
N ASN A 333 -38.11 -13.59 -22.36
CA ASN A 333 -37.59 -14.32 -23.50
C ASN A 333 -38.60 -14.49 -24.66
N ASP A 334 -39.88 -14.18 -24.46
CA ASP A 334 -40.90 -14.30 -25.52
C ASP A 334 -41.32 -12.96 -26.15
N SER A 335 -41.14 -11.82 -25.47
CA SER A 335 -41.53 -10.51 -26.01
C SER A 335 -40.48 -9.89 -26.95
N GLU A 336 -39.19 -10.16 -26.76
CA GLU A 336 -38.14 -9.62 -27.65
C GLU A 336 -38.11 -10.37 -29.00
N LYS A 337 -38.41 -11.68 -29.02
CA LYS A 337 -38.55 -12.46 -30.27
C LYS A 337 -39.79 -12.09 -31.09
N SER A 338 -40.93 -11.81 -30.47
CA SER A 338 -42.14 -11.40 -31.22
C SER A 338 -41.94 -10.02 -31.86
N THR A 339 -41.29 -9.09 -31.16
CA THR A 339 -41.06 -7.73 -31.65
C THR A 339 -40.04 -7.70 -32.80
N GLU A 340 -39.06 -8.61 -32.80
CA GLU A 340 -38.08 -8.72 -33.88
C GLU A 340 -38.65 -9.45 -35.12
N GLN A 341 -39.49 -10.48 -34.92
CA GLN A 341 -40.22 -11.13 -36.01
C GLN A 341 -41.28 -10.22 -36.64
N GLU A 342 -41.99 -9.40 -35.86
CA GLU A 342 -42.92 -8.39 -36.37
C GLU A 342 -42.19 -7.30 -37.15
N LYS A 343 -41.01 -6.86 -36.70
CA LYS A 343 -40.17 -5.91 -37.44
C LYS A 343 -39.67 -6.50 -38.77
N ILE A 344 -39.26 -7.77 -38.79
CA ILE A 344 -38.81 -8.45 -40.02
C ILE A 344 -39.98 -8.64 -41.01
N GLN A 345 -41.18 -8.98 -40.52
CA GLN A 345 -42.38 -9.06 -41.37
C GLN A 345 -42.78 -7.68 -41.94
N LEU A 346 -42.77 -6.62 -41.13
CA LEU A 346 -43.09 -5.26 -41.58
C LEU A 346 -42.10 -4.73 -42.62
N VAL A 347 -40.81 -5.08 -42.49
CA VAL A 347 -39.79 -4.71 -43.48
C VAL A 347 -40.00 -5.47 -44.78
N SER A 348 -40.35 -6.76 -44.75
CA SER A 348 -40.61 -7.54 -45.97
C SER A 348 -41.82 -7.02 -46.78
N LEU A 349 -42.87 -6.56 -46.10
CA LEU A 349 -44.07 -5.96 -46.73
C LEU A 349 -43.82 -4.59 -47.39
N LEU A 350 -42.74 -3.89 -47.02
CA LEU A 350 -42.37 -2.59 -47.59
C LEU A 350 -41.53 -2.68 -48.87
N PHE A 351 -40.96 -3.85 -49.17
CA PHE A 351 -40.12 -4.07 -50.35
C PHE A 351 -40.85 -4.76 -51.53
N ASP A 352 -42.10 -5.21 -51.33
CA ASP A 352 -42.94 -5.87 -52.35
C ASP A 352 -44.01 -4.93 -52.98
N LYS A 353 -43.77 -3.62 -53.05
CA LYS A 353 -44.70 -2.65 -53.65
C LYS A 353 -44.11 -1.79 -54.75
#